data_AF-A0A379WNP4-F1
#
_entry.id   AF-A0A379WNP4-F1
#
_cell.length_a   1.000
_cell.length_b   1.000
_cell.length_c   1.000
_cell.angle_alpha   90.00
_cell.angle_beta   90.00
_cell.angle_gamma   90.00
#
_symmetry.space_group_name_H-M   'P 1'
#
loop_
_entity.id
_entity.type
_entity.pdbx_description
1 polymer ?
#
loop_
_entity_poly.entity_id
_entity_poly.type
_entity_poly.pdbx_seq_one_letter_code
_entity_poly.pdbx_strand_id
1 'polypeptide(L)' 'MFEDTVNRANPIAGRINMSNLCSEILQVNSASRYDDNLDYTHIGHDISCNLGSLNIAHVMDSPDIGRTGRNRYFAA' A
#
# COMPACT_ATOMS: atom_id res chain seq x y z
N MET A 1 0.81 10.50 11.46
CA MET A 1 -0.34 9.97 10.69
C MET A 1 -1.62 10.51 11.30
N PHE A 2 -2.53 11.05 10.49
CA PHE A 2 -3.84 11.54 10.96
C PHE A 2 -4.90 10.46 10.80
N GLU A 3 -5.10 9.66 11.84
CA GLU A 3 -5.87 8.40 11.80
C GLU A 3 -7.28 8.57 11.22
N ASP A 4 -8.05 9.56 11.68
CA ASP A 4 -9.43 9.77 11.25
C ASP A 4 -9.53 10.21 9.79
N THR A 5 -8.62 11.05 9.32
CA THR A 5 -8.57 11.48 7.92
C THR A 5 -8.28 10.30 7.01
N VAL A 6 -7.31 9.47 7.40
CA VAL A 6 -6.91 8.27 6.65
C VAL A 6 -8.06 7.27 6.58
N ASN A 7 -8.68 6.94 7.72
CA ASN A 7 -9.74 5.95 7.76
C ASN A 7 -11.05 6.43 7.10
N ARG A 8 -11.32 7.74 7.09
CA ARG A 8 -12.47 8.32 6.36
C ARG A 8 -12.31 8.19 4.84
N ALA A 9 -11.09 8.31 4.34
CA ALA A 9 -10.78 8.21 2.91
C ALA A 9 -10.46 6.78 2.44
N ASN A 10 -10.30 5.84 3.37
CA ASN A 10 -9.96 4.45 3.07
C ASN A 10 -11.13 3.73 2.37
N PRO A 11 -10.96 3.24 1.12
CA PRO A 11 -12.02 2.52 0.42
C PRO A 11 -12.08 1.02 0.81
N ILE A 12 -11.11 0.51 1.57
CA ILE A 12 -11.00 -0.91 1.91
C ILE A 12 -11.59 -1.17 3.29
N ALA A 13 -12.41 -2.21 3.42
CA ALA A 13 -12.97 -2.62 4.71
C ALA A 13 -11.86 -2.95 5.72
N GLY A 14 -11.95 -2.34 6.90
CA GLY A 14 -10.92 -2.44 7.95
C GLY A 14 -10.45 -1.06 8.40
N ARG A 15 -9.62 -1.02 9.43
CA ARG A 15 -8.98 0.22 9.91
C ARG A 15 -7.49 0.21 9.58
N ILE A 16 -6.99 1.37 9.19
CA ILE A 16 -5.57 1.64 9.06
C ILE A 16 -5.11 2.19 10.41
N ASN A 17 -4.20 1.48 11.07
CA ASN A 17 -3.73 1.76 12.43
C ASN A 17 -2.22 2.09 12.52
N MET A 18 -1.50 2.01 11.39
CA MET A 18 -0.06 2.31 11.31
C MET A 18 0.32 2.79 9.91
N SER A 19 1.60 3.11 9.73
CA SER A 19 2.21 3.47 8.44
C SER A 19 3.61 2.87 8.33
N ASN A 20 4.27 2.95 7.16
CA ASN A 20 5.68 2.63 7.02
C ASN A 20 6.62 3.72 7.59
N LEU A 21 7.93 3.45 7.57
CA LEU A 21 9.01 4.35 8.02
C LEU A 21 8.98 5.72 7.34
N CYS A 22 8.63 5.78 6.06
CA CYS A 22 8.53 7.01 5.28
C CYS A 22 7.17 7.72 5.41
N SER A 23 6.25 7.19 6.23
CA SER A 23 4.90 7.71 6.47
C SER A 23 3.93 7.75 5.26
N GLU A 24 4.27 7.07 4.16
CA GLU A 24 3.53 7.14 2.88
C GLU A 24 2.61 5.94 2.61
N ILE A 25 2.81 4.81 3.31
CA ILE A 25 2.02 3.58 3.10
C ILE A 25 0.92 3.46 4.13
N LEU A 26 -0.33 3.43 3.65
CA LEU A 26 -1.53 3.37 4.47
C LEU A 26 -2.43 2.25 3.93
N GLN A 27 -2.33 1.07 4.52
CA GLN A 27 -3.12 -0.11 4.15
C GLN A 27 -3.69 -0.78 5.40
N VAL A 28 -4.76 -1.56 5.24
CA VAL A 28 -5.33 -2.37 6.32
C VAL A 28 -4.43 -3.56 6.62
N ASN A 29 -4.43 -4.05 7.87
CA ASN A 29 -3.72 -5.24 8.31
C ASN A 29 -4.61 -6.13 9.18
N SER A 30 -4.19 -7.38 9.41
CA SER A 30 -4.86 -8.28 10.35
C SER A 30 -3.84 -9.09 11.15
N ALA A 31 -4.05 -9.20 12.47
CA ALA A 31 -3.12 -9.87 13.37
C ALA A 31 -2.95 -11.37 13.06
N SER A 32 -1.70 -11.83 13.10
CA SER A 32 -1.36 -13.25 13.16
C SER A 32 -1.50 -13.80 14.58
N ARG A 33 -1.67 -15.12 14.71
CA ARG A 33 -1.63 -15.84 15.99
C ARG A 33 -0.57 -16.93 15.93
N TYR A 34 0.12 -17.09 17.05
CA TYR A 34 1.20 -18.05 17.23
C TYR A 34 0.80 -19.06 18.31
N ASP A 35 1.34 -20.27 18.22
CA ASP A 35 1.35 -21.26 19.30
C ASP A 35 2.53 -20.96 20.27
N ASP A 36 2.59 -21.65 21.39
CA ASP A 36 3.66 -21.54 22.39
C ASP A 36 5.02 -21.97 21.82
N ASN A 37 5.03 -22.81 20.79
CA ASN A 37 6.24 -23.21 20.06
C ASN A 37 6.65 -22.23 18.95
N LEU A 38 5.97 -21.07 18.83
CA LEU A 38 6.14 -20.02 17.82
C LEU A 38 5.68 -20.38 16.40
N ASP A 39 5.06 -21.54 16.17
CA ASP A 39 4.43 -21.83 14.88
C ASP A 39 3.19 -20.96 14.69
N TYR A 40 2.89 -20.60 13.44
CA TYR A 40 1.65 -19.88 13.13
C TYR A 40 0.44 -20.80 13.29
N THR A 41 -0.49 -20.41 14.17
CA THR A 41 -1.83 -21.02 14.24
C THR A 41 -2.82 -20.30 13.33
N HIS A 42 -2.58 -19.02 13.07
CA HIS A 42 -3.31 -18.22 12.09
C HIS A 42 -2.37 -17.20 11.47
N ILE A 43 -2.23 -17.24 10.13
CA ILE A 43 -1.45 -16.25 9.39
C ILE A 43 -2.38 -15.08 9.05
N GLY A 44 -2.08 -13.93 9.63
CA GLY A 44 -2.73 -12.66 9.31
C GLY A 44 -2.20 -12.05 8.01
N HIS A 45 -2.50 -10.77 7.80
CA HIS A 45 -2.07 -10.01 6.64
C HIS A 45 -1.31 -8.79 7.11
N ASP A 46 0.01 -8.82 6.92
CA ASP A 46 0.89 -7.68 7.10
C ASP A 46 1.15 -6.98 5.76
N ILE A 47 1.85 -5.85 5.80
CA ILE A 47 1.98 -4.94 4.67
C ILE A 47 3.42 -4.95 4.14
N SER A 48 3.57 -5.25 2.85
CA SER A 48 4.76 -4.95 2.06
C SER A 48 4.36 -4.07 0.86
N CYS A 49 5.28 -3.24 0.36
CA CYS A 49 4.97 -2.31 -0.73
C CYS A 49 6.05 -2.32 -1.80
N ASN A 50 5.63 -2.49 -3.06
CA ASN A 50 6.44 -2.18 -4.23
C ASN A 50 6.16 -0.74 -4.63
N LEU A 51 7.22 0.04 -4.87
CA LEU A 51 7.09 1.47 -5.15
C LEU A 51 7.67 1.83 -6.50
N GLY A 52 7.03 2.81 -7.12
CA GLY A 52 7.48 3.33 -8.39
C GLY A 52 6.87 4.66 -8.78
N SER A 53 7.75 5.60 -9.11
CA SER A 53 7.36 6.97 -9.47
C SER A 53 7.55 7.26 -10.96
N LEU A 54 6.71 8.12 -11.51
CA LEU A 54 6.84 8.67 -12.85
C LEU A 54 7.46 10.07 -12.81
N ASN A 55 8.21 10.43 -13.85
CA ASN A 55 8.64 11.81 -14.05
C ASN A 55 7.50 12.62 -14.68
N ILE A 56 6.99 13.62 -13.97
CA ILE A 56 5.81 14.41 -14.38
C ILE A 56 6.05 15.12 -15.72
N ALA A 57 7.20 15.77 -15.91
CA ALA A 57 7.49 16.51 -17.15
C ALA A 57 7.44 15.58 -18.37
N HIS A 58 8.14 14.44 -18.31
CA HIS A 58 8.15 13.47 -19.39
C HIS A 58 6.82 12.77 -19.62
N VAL A 59 5.99 12.62 -18.58
CA VAL A 59 4.62 12.11 -18.73
C VAL A 59 3.75 13.10 -19.50
N MET A 60 3.87 14.40 -19.20
CA MET A 60 3.08 15.46 -19.86
C MET A 60 3.51 15.70 -21.30
N ASP A 61 4.78 15.45 -21.63
CA ASP A 61 5.28 15.48 -23.01
C ASP A 61 4.86 14.23 -23.83
N SER A 62 4.31 13.20 -23.17
CA SER A 62 3.87 11.97 -23.85
C SER A 62 2.50 12.17 -24.52
N PRO A 63 2.34 11.79 -25.80
CA PRO A 63 1.03 11.81 -26.47
C PRO A 63 0.05 10.75 -25.93
N ASP A 64 0.53 9.78 -25.14
CA ASP A 64 -0.30 8.73 -24.54
C ASP A 64 0.10 8.50 -23.08
N ILE A 65 -0.49 9.28 -22.17
CA ILE A 65 -0.34 9.13 -20.72
C ILE A 65 -0.89 7.78 -20.21
N GLY A 66 -1.92 7.25 -20.87
CA GLY A 66 -2.57 6.00 -20.48
C GLY A 66 -1.65 4.80 -20.66
N ARG A 67 -0.90 4.76 -21.76
CA ARG A 67 0.15 3.74 -21.97
C ARG A 67 1.27 3.87 -20.94
N THR A 68 1.74 5.08 -20.64
CA THR A 68 2.79 5.29 -19.62
C THR A 68 2.33 4.79 -18.25
N GLY A 69 1.11 5.12 -17.84
CA GLY A 69 0.52 4.65 -16.58
C GLY A 69 0.34 3.13 -16.53
N ARG A 70 -0.24 2.52 -17.57
CA ARG A 70 -0.40 1.04 -17.63
C ARG A 70 0.93 0.31 -17.58
N ASN A 71 1.93 0.76 -18.35
CA ASN A 71 3.24 0.12 -18.36
C ASN A 71 3.89 0.17 -16.97
N ARG A 72 3.75 1.29 -16.24
CA ARG A 72 4.28 1.37 -14.88
C ARG A 72 3.51 0.48 -13.91
N TYR A 73 2.19 0.39 -14.04
CA TYR A 73 1.37 -0.50 -13.20
C TYR A 73 1.76 -1.98 -13.36
N PHE A 74 2.04 -2.45 -14.58
CA PHE A 74 2.45 -3.84 -14.81
C PHE A 74 3.93 -4.13 -14.52
N ALA A 75 4.75 -3.11 -14.29
CA ALA A 75 6.16 -3.26 -13.98
C ALA A 75 6.46 -3.31 -12.47
N ALA A 76 5.45 -3.02 -11.63
CA ALA A 76 5.53 -3.02 -10.17
C ALA A 76 4.84 -4.28 -9.60
#